data_AF-A0A0J7YQ83-F1
#
_entry.id   AF-A0A0J7YQ83-F1
#
_cell.length_a   1.000
_cell.length_b   1.000
_cell.length_c   1.000
_cell.angle_alpha   90.00
_cell.angle_beta   90.00
_cell.angle_gamma   90.00
#
_symmetry.space_group_name_H-M   'P 1'
#
loop_
_entity.id
_entity.type
_entity.pdbx_description
1 polymer ?
#
loop_
_entity_poly.entity_id
_entity_poly.type
_entity_poly.pdbx_seq_one_letter_code
_entity_poly.pdbx_strand_id
1 'polypeptide(L)'
;ASANQAALFALAQPGDTILGLDLAHGGHLTHGMRLNFSGKQFKVVPYHVDSATGLVDMAEVEKLAKEHRPKVIIAGWSAYPRRLDFAEFRRIADEVEAYL
;
A
#
# COMPACT_ATOMS: atom_id res chain seq x y z
N ALA A 1 7.03 -14.53 5.11
CA ALA A 1 5.96 -13.54 4.93
C ALA A 1 4.60 -14.20 4.63
N SER A 2 4.23 -15.27 5.37
CA SER A 2 2.96 -15.98 5.22
C SER A 2 1.76 -15.20 5.78
N ALA A 3 1.97 -14.38 6.80
CA ALA A 3 0.92 -13.57 7.43
C ALA A 3 0.28 -12.59 6.44
N ASN A 4 1.09 -11.81 5.71
CA ASN A 4 0.59 -10.87 4.70
C ASN A 4 -0.19 -11.58 3.58
N GLN A 5 0.25 -12.77 3.19
CA GLN A 5 -0.47 -13.59 2.21
C GLN A 5 -1.84 -14.02 2.73
N ALA A 6 -1.91 -14.52 3.96
CA ALA A 6 -3.18 -14.92 4.57
C ALA A 6 -4.13 -13.72 4.74
N ALA A 7 -3.64 -12.58 5.22
CA ALA A 7 -4.44 -11.37 5.39
C ALA A 7 -4.99 -10.86 4.05
N LEU A 8 -4.14 -10.75 3.02
CA LEU A 8 -4.59 -10.27 1.71
C LEU A 8 -5.60 -11.21 1.05
N PHE A 9 -5.43 -12.53 1.16
CA PHE A 9 -6.43 -13.48 0.63
C PHE A 9 -7.73 -13.53 1.44
N ALA A 10 -7.72 -13.07 2.69
CA ALA A 10 -8.95 -12.93 3.46
C ALA A 10 -9.72 -11.64 3.09
N LEU A 11 -9.01 -10.57 2.73
CA LEU A 11 -9.59 -9.23 2.53
C LEU A 11 -9.86 -8.87 1.06
N ALA A 12 -9.14 -9.49 0.13
CA ALA A 12 -9.16 -9.17 -1.29
C ALA A 12 -9.20 -10.43 -2.17
N GLN A 13 -9.75 -10.29 -3.37
CA GLN A 13 -9.78 -11.33 -4.39
C GLN A 13 -8.69 -11.10 -5.45
N PRO A 14 -8.23 -12.16 -6.16
CA PRO A 14 -7.32 -11.97 -7.29
C PRO A 14 -7.89 -10.97 -8.30
N GLY A 15 -7.07 -10.01 -8.74
CA GLY A 15 -7.45 -8.93 -9.63
C GLY A 15 -7.94 -7.65 -8.93
N ASP A 16 -8.23 -7.69 -7.63
CA ASP A 16 -8.49 -6.48 -6.83
C ASP A 16 -7.25 -5.59 -6.77
N THR A 17 -7.48 -4.29 -6.59
CA THR A 17 -6.39 -3.32 -6.46
C THR A 17 -5.89 -3.26 -5.02
N ILE A 18 -4.57 -3.24 -4.84
CA ILE A 18 -3.92 -2.93 -3.56
C ILE A 18 -2.95 -1.76 -3.71
N LEU A 19 -2.86 -0.95 -2.67
CA LEU A 19 -1.86 0.12 -2.54
C LEU A 19 -0.76 -0.32 -1.57
N GLY A 20 0.50 0.02 -1.88
CA GLY A 20 1.63 -0.28 -1.01
C GLY A 20 2.83 0.60 -1.32
N LEU A 21 3.69 0.84 -0.32
CA LEU A 21 4.91 1.63 -0.53
C LEU A 21 5.83 0.89 -1.52
N ASP A 22 6.32 1.62 -2.52
CA ASP A 22 7.25 1.07 -3.50
C ASP A 22 8.50 0.47 -2.85
N LEU A 23 9.01 -0.62 -3.43
CA LEU A 23 10.16 -1.34 -2.88
C LEU A 23 11.42 -0.48 -2.82
N ALA A 24 11.68 0.34 -3.83
CA ALA A 24 12.83 1.24 -3.87
C ALA A 24 12.70 2.41 -2.88
N HIS A 25 11.47 2.69 -2.41
CA HIS A 25 11.17 3.74 -1.43
C HIS A 25 11.05 3.20 0.01
N GLY A 26 11.44 1.95 0.24
CA GLY A 26 11.50 1.34 1.57
C GLY A 26 10.39 0.33 1.87
N GLY A 27 9.55 0.00 0.88
CA GLY A 27 8.51 -1.02 0.97
C GLY A 27 9.00 -2.44 1.28
N HIS A 28 8.12 -3.42 1.12
CA HIS A 28 8.44 -4.84 1.32
C HIS A 28 8.03 -5.64 0.10
N LEU A 29 8.69 -6.78 -0.14
CA LEU A 29 8.41 -7.66 -1.29
C LEU A 29 6.94 -8.07 -1.39
N THR A 30 6.25 -8.21 -0.26
CA THR A 30 4.83 -8.59 -0.20
C THR A 30 3.85 -7.44 -0.35
N HIS A 31 4.31 -6.21 -0.57
CA HIS A 31 3.45 -5.03 -0.76
C HIS A 31 3.19 -4.77 -2.25
N GLY A 32 3.35 -5.79 -3.08
CA GLY A 32 3.04 -5.72 -4.51
C GLY A 32 4.23 -5.78 -5.47
N MET A 33 5.43 -6.20 -5.02
CA MET A 33 6.53 -6.44 -5.97
C MET A 33 6.08 -7.48 -7.03
N ARG A 34 6.24 -7.15 -8.31
CA ARG A 34 5.76 -7.94 -9.47
C ARG A 34 6.07 -9.44 -9.43
N LEU A 35 7.21 -9.84 -8.87
CA LEU A 35 7.62 -11.26 -8.81
C LEU A 35 7.06 -12.00 -7.58
N ASN A 36 6.54 -11.29 -6.59
CA ASN A 36 5.94 -11.84 -5.38
C ASN A 36 4.50 -12.31 -5.62
N PHE A 37 3.92 -13.11 -4.70
CA PHE A 37 2.50 -13.51 -4.79
C PHE A 37 1.59 -12.28 -4.92
N SER A 38 1.85 -11.22 -4.14
CA SER A 38 1.05 -10.00 -4.13
C SER A 38 1.02 -9.32 -5.50
N GLY A 39 2.18 -9.17 -6.16
CA GLY A 39 2.26 -8.60 -7.51
C GLY A 39 1.77 -9.52 -8.64
N LYS A 40 1.63 -10.83 -8.38
CA LYS A 40 1.05 -11.79 -9.35
C LYS A 40 -0.47 -11.89 -9.22
N GLN A 41 -1.01 -11.73 -8.02
CA GLN A 41 -2.43 -11.98 -7.73
C GLN A 41 -3.27 -10.71 -7.78
N PHE A 42 -2.72 -9.55 -7.44
CA PHE A 42 -3.46 -8.29 -7.32
C PHE A 42 -2.99 -7.26 -8.35
N LYS A 43 -3.84 -6.26 -8.61
CA LYS A 43 -3.43 -5.06 -9.33
C LYS A 43 -2.72 -4.14 -8.34
N VAL A 44 -1.42 -3.93 -8.51
CA VAL A 44 -0.63 -3.15 -7.56
C VAL A 44 -0.50 -1.72 -8.07
N VAL A 45 -0.82 -0.78 -7.19
CA VAL A 45 -0.55 0.64 -7.39
C VAL A 45 0.44 1.08 -6.30
N PRO A 46 1.72 1.30 -6.64
CA PRO A 46 2.70 1.76 -5.67
C PRO A 46 2.48 3.24 -5.34
N TYR A 47 2.63 3.61 -4.06
CA TYR A 47 2.83 4.99 -3.64
C TYR A 47 4.27 5.20 -3.18
N HIS A 48 4.70 6.45 -3.08
CA HIS A 48 6.11 6.82 -2.91
C HIS A 48 6.34 7.73 -1.70
N VAL A 49 7.62 8.07 -1.53
CA VAL A 49 8.04 9.17 -0.67
C VAL A 49 8.33 10.40 -1.52
N ASP A 50 8.03 11.57 -0.98
CA ASP A 50 8.49 12.84 -1.52
C ASP A 50 10.02 12.88 -1.52
N SER A 51 10.61 13.23 -2.67
CA SER A 51 12.05 13.13 -2.90
C SER A 51 12.88 14.18 -2.14
N ALA A 52 12.25 15.29 -1.72
CA ALA A 52 12.92 16.37 -1.01
C ALA A 52 12.96 16.13 0.50
N THR A 53 11.86 15.62 1.06
CA THR A 53 11.67 15.41 2.50
C THR A 53 11.94 13.97 2.93
N GLY A 54 11.84 13.03 1.98
CA GLY A 54 11.80 11.61 2.27
C GLY A 54 10.61 11.25 3.16
N LEU A 55 9.50 12.00 3.12
CA LEU A 55 8.26 11.64 3.80
C LEU A 55 7.35 10.88 2.86
N VAL A 56 6.55 9.91 3.33
CA VAL A 56 5.48 9.35 2.48
C VAL A 56 4.63 10.50 1.97
N ASP A 57 4.44 10.55 0.65
CA ASP A 57 3.63 11.60 0.04
C ASP A 57 2.15 11.27 0.24
N MET A 58 1.57 11.80 1.33
CA MET A 58 0.18 11.54 1.66
C MET A 58 -0.80 12.10 0.62
N ALA A 59 -0.41 13.15 -0.12
CA ALA A 59 -1.23 13.67 -1.21
C ALA A 59 -1.23 12.70 -2.40
N GLU A 60 -0.09 12.07 -2.71
CA GLU A 60 -0.02 10.98 -3.69
C GLU A 60 -0.85 9.78 -3.23
N VAL A 61 -0.72 9.35 -1.97
CA VAL A 61 -1.52 8.24 -1.41
C VAL A 61 -3.02 8.50 -1.57
N GLU A 62 -3.47 9.70 -1.20
CA GLU A 62 -4.88 10.09 -1.31
C GLU A 62 -5.35 10.13 -2.77
N LYS A 63 -4.56 10.73 -3.66
CA LYS A 63 -4.87 10.78 -5.09
C LYS A 63 -5.02 9.38 -5.67
N LEU A 64 -4.03 8.51 -5.45
CA LEU A 64 -4.03 7.13 -5.95
C LEU A 64 -5.18 6.32 -5.37
N ALA A 65 -5.48 6.49 -4.08
CA ALA A 65 -6.62 5.83 -3.45
C ALA A 65 -7.95 6.22 -4.11
N LYS A 66 -8.17 7.52 -4.39
CA LYS A 66 -9.39 8.01 -5.04
C LYS A 66 -9.50 7.56 -6.50
N GLU A 67 -8.38 7.56 -7.22
CA GLU A 67 -8.31 7.17 -8.63
C GLU A 67 -8.53 5.66 -8.82
N HIS A 68 -7.89 4.84 -8.00
CA HIS A 68 -7.84 3.39 -8.21
C HIS A 68 -8.75 2.58 -7.30
N ARG A 69 -9.38 3.21 -6.29
CA ARG A 69 -10.34 2.60 -5.35
C ARG A 69 -9.83 1.23 -4.84
N PRO A 70 -8.68 1.19 -4.14
CA PRO A 70 -8.08 -0.07 -3.70
C PRO A 70 -8.99 -0.82 -2.73
N LYS A 71 -8.87 -2.15 -2.73
CA LYS A 71 -9.48 -2.99 -1.69
C LYS A 71 -8.72 -2.90 -0.37
N VAL A 72 -7.39 -2.78 -0.44
CA VAL A 72 -6.50 -2.71 0.73
C VAL A 72 -5.43 -1.65 0.49
N ILE A 73 -5.20 -0.78 1.47
CA ILE A 73 -4.05 0.11 1.53
C ILE A 73 -3.08 -0.45 2.56
N ILE A 74 -1.86 -0.81 2.15
CA ILE A 74 -0.86 -1.36 3.06
C ILE A 74 -0.01 -0.22 3.62
N ALA A 75 -0.17 0.06 4.92
CA ALA A 75 0.60 1.04 5.67
C ALA A 75 1.67 0.35 6.53
N GLY A 76 2.83 0.09 5.94
CA GLY A 76 3.96 -0.57 6.61
C GLY A 76 5.13 -0.80 5.64
N TRP A 77 6.33 -0.96 6.18
CA TRP A 77 7.57 -0.90 5.39
C TRP A 77 8.75 -1.60 6.06
N SER A 78 9.79 -1.86 5.27
CA SER A 78 11.01 -2.53 5.73
C SER A 78 12.14 -1.54 6.02
N ALA A 79 12.32 -0.57 5.12
CA ALA A 79 13.50 0.30 5.08
C ALA A 79 13.10 1.78 4.98
N TYR A 80 12.14 2.18 5.81
CA TYR A 80 11.69 3.57 5.90
C TYR A 80 11.70 4.01 7.38
N PRO A 81 12.57 4.95 7.80
CA PRO A 81 12.88 5.19 9.21
C PRO A 81 11.92 6.14 9.93
N ARG A 82 10.92 6.67 9.22
CA ARG A 82 9.96 7.63 9.78
C ARG A 82 8.78 6.89 10.40
N ARG A 83 8.06 7.60 11.27
CA ARG A 83 6.86 7.06 11.91
C ARG A 83 5.71 7.06 10.92
N LEU A 84 4.87 6.05 11.04
CA LEU A 84 3.65 5.92 10.28
C LEU A 84 2.56 6.84 10.84
N ASP A 85 1.98 7.65 9.97
CA ASP A 85 0.77 8.43 10.27
C ASP A 85 -0.48 7.58 10.05
N PHE A 86 -0.79 6.73 11.03
CA PHE A 86 -1.96 5.86 10.98
C PHE A 86 -3.28 6.63 10.84
N ALA A 87 -3.37 7.84 11.38
CA ALA A 87 -4.59 8.62 11.36
C ALA A 87 -4.92 9.07 9.94
N GLU A 88 -3.91 9.58 9.21
CA GLU A 88 -4.12 10.04 7.84
C GLU A 88 -4.37 8.88 6.88
N PHE A 89 -3.64 7.77 7.03
CA PHE A 89 -3.93 6.55 6.26
C PHE A 89 -5.34 6.00 6.51
N ARG A 90 -5.83 6.02 7.77
CA ARG A 90 -7.20 5.59 8.11
C ARG A 90 -8.23 6.51 7.48
N ARG A 91 -8.03 7.84 7.57
CA ARG A 91 -8.91 8.83 6.93
C ARG A 91 -9.07 8.56 5.43
N ILE A 92 -7.95 8.34 4.72
CA ILE A 92 -7.97 8.05 3.28
C ILE A 92 -8.67 6.71 3.01
N ALA A 93 -8.35 5.67 3.77
CA ALA A 93 -8.97 4.36 3.62
C ALA A 93 -10.49 4.39 3.83
N ASP A 94 -10.97 5.15 4.82
CA ASP A 94 -12.41 5.35 5.06
C ASP A 94 -13.09 6.07 3.89
N GLU A 95 -12.46 7.08 3.31
CA GLU A 95 -13.01 7.85 2.19
C GLU A 95 -13.23 6.99 0.93
N VAL A 96 -12.41 5.96 0.73
CA VAL A 96 -12.49 5.07 -0.44
C VAL A 96 -12.99 3.66 -0.11
N GLU A 97 -13.48 3.44 1.11
CA GLU A 97 -14.01 2.16 1.62
C GLU A 97 -12.98 0.99 1.54
N ALA A 98 -11.71 1.30 1.74
CA ALA A 98 -10.61 0.34 1.76
C ALA A 98 -10.33 -0.20 3.17
N TYR A 99 -9.82 -1.43 3.22
CA TYR A 99 -9.13 -1.92 4.41
C TYR A 99 -7.77 -1.23 4.56
N LEU A 100 -7.34 -1.06 5.82
CA LEU A 100 -6.01 -0.56 6.21
C LEU A 100 -5.32 -1.61 7.06
#